data_AF-A0A2V9YQK1-F1
#
_entry.id   AF-A0A2V9YQK1-F1
#
_cell.length_a   1.000
_cell.length_b   1.000
_cell.length_c   1.000
_cell.angle_alpha   90.00
_cell.angle_beta   90.00
_cell.angle_gamma   90.00
#
_symmetry.space_group_name_H-M   'P 1'
#
loop_
_entity.id
_entity.type
_entity.pdbx_description
1 polymer ?
#
loop_
_entity_poly.entity_id
_entity_poly.type
_entity_poly.pdbx_seq_one_letter_code
_entity_poly.pdbx_strand_id
1 'polypeptide(L)'
;MLRLLFLPICFVLLGCGNVKINGALQTSSISGQISTVQLTSANDMNGVSQITVVIFLNNNNFTTVNFCGNVVNQMPVGNFVTVSFTQNQGCATLTFVAIETH
;
A
#
# COMPACT_ATOMS: atom_id res chain seq x y z
N MET A 1 -21.12 -56.83 -29.56
CA MET A 1 -20.18 -57.81 -28.99
C MET A 1 -19.25 -57.06 -28.06
N LEU A 2 -19.28 -57.46 -26.80
CA LEU A 2 -18.66 -56.87 -25.61
C LEU A 2 -17.12 -56.92 -25.68
N ARG A 3 -16.42 -55.82 -25.34
CA ARG A 3 -15.17 -55.88 -24.58
C ARG A 3 -14.92 -54.54 -23.86
N LEU A 4 -15.52 -54.44 -22.66
CA LEU A 4 -14.96 -53.63 -21.57
C LEU A 4 -13.49 -54.04 -21.38
N LEU A 5 -12.59 -53.07 -21.40
CA LEU A 5 -11.30 -53.20 -20.73
C LEU A 5 -11.22 -52.09 -19.67
N PHE A 6 -11.44 -52.52 -18.43
CA PHE A 6 -11.11 -51.82 -17.18
C PHE A 6 -9.66 -51.30 -17.22
N LEU A 7 -9.42 -50.00 -17.01
CA LEU A 7 -9.09 -49.36 -15.71
C LEU A 7 -7.56 -49.32 -15.45
N PRO A 8 -7.03 -48.39 -14.63
CA PRO A 8 -6.90 -46.93 -14.73
C PRO A 8 -5.38 -46.53 -14.70
N ILE A 9 -5.06 -45.29 -14.34
CA ILE A 9 -3.73 -44.79 -13.91
C ILE A 9 -2.90 -44.15 -15.03
N CYS A 10 -3.10 -42.83 -15.19
CA CYS A 10 -2.02 -41.94 -14.81
C CYS A 10 -2.63 -40.65 -14.30
N PHE A 11 -2.50 -40.45 -12.99
CA PHE A 11 -2.69 -39.18 -12.30
C PHE A 11 -1.95 -38.09 -13.10
N VAL A 12 -2.68 -37.33 -13.91
CA VAL A 12 -2.19 -36.01 -14.32
C VAL A 12 -2.33 -35.16 -13.08
N LEU A 13 -1.27 -35.17 -12.27
CA LEU A 13 -1.13 -34.36 -11.08
C LEU A 13 -1.54 -32.94 -11.44
N LEU A 14 -2.67 -32.53 -10.87
CA LEU A 14 -3.12 -31.16 -10.71
C LEU A 14 -2.08 -30.44 -9.85
N GLY A 15 -0.94 -30.12 -10.45
CA GLY A 15 0.02 -29.19 -9.92
C GLY A 15 -0.40 -27.78 -10.30
N CYS A 16 -1.60 -27.34 -9.92
CA CYS A 16 -1.80 -25.92 -9.64
C CYS A 16 -1.00 -25.61 -8.37
N GLY A 17 0.32 -25.66 -8.51
CA GLY A 17 1.22 -25.11 -7.53
C GLY A 17 0.79 -23.67 -7.37
N ASN A 18 0.33 -23.32 -6.16
CA ASN A 18 0.07 -21.95 -5.79
C ASN A 18 1.35 -21.18 -6.07
N VAL A 19 1.40 -20.49 -7.22
CA VAL A 19 2.48 -19.58 -7.55
C VAL A 19 2.28 -18.42 -6.60
N LYS A 20 2.88 -18.50 -5.42
CA LYS A 20 3.04 -17.33 -4.57
C LYS A 20 4.05 -16.44 -5.27
N ILE A 21 3.53 -15.53 -6.10
CA ILE A 21 4.28 -14.40 -6.57
C ILE A 21 4.49 -13.53 -5.33
N ASN A 22 5.57 -13.79 -4.59
CA ASN A 22 6.08 -12.85 -3.59
C ASN A 22 6.67 -11.65 -4.36
N GLY A 23 5.79 -10.85 -4.97
CA GLY A 23 6.14 -9.49 -5.33
C GLY A 23 6.35 -8.75 -4.02
N ALA A 24 7.58 -8.42 -3.70
CA ALA A 24 7.91 -7.58 -2.55
C ALA A 24 7.37 -6.15 -2.82
N LEU A 25 6.07 -5.93 -2.65
CA LEU A 25 5.60 -4.59 -2.35
C LEU A 25 6.16 -4.29 -0.96
N GLN A 26 7.25 -3.54 -0.92
CA GLN A 26 7.79 -3.04 0.35
C GLN A 26 6.77 -2.08 0.92
N THR A 27 5.93 -2.60 1.81
CA THR A 27 5.01 -1.80 2.62
C THR A 27 5.83 -1.16 3.72
N SER A 28 5.90 0.17 3.72
CA SER A 28 6.46 0.97 4.78
C SER A 28 5.33 1.44 5.70
N SER A 29 5.66 1.67 6.97
CA SER A 29 4.71 2.22 7.93
C SER A 29 5.36 3.30 8.78
N ILE A 30 4.59 4.34 9.09
CA ILE A 30 5.00 5.42 9.99
C ILE A 30 3.91 5.65 11.04
N SER A 31 4.33 5.79 12.29
CA SER A 31 3.44 6.16 13.40
C SER A 31 3.82 7.53 13.92
N GLY A 32 2.84 8.37 14.21
CA GLY A 32 3.05 9.72 14.70
C GLY A 32 1.77 10.55 14.68
N GLN A 33 1.83 11.71 15.32
CA GLN A 33 0.76 12.69 15.25
C GLN A 33 0.79 13.41 13.90
N ILE A 34 -0.32 13.48 13.19
CA ILE A 34 -0.39 14.28 11.96
C ILE A 34 -0.40 15.76 12.35
N SER A 35 0.65 16.49 12.01
CA SER A 35 0.77 17.92 12.31
C SER A 35 0.25 18.78 11.15
N THR A 36 0.49 18.38 9.91
CA THR A 36 0.07 19.15 8.73
C THR A 36 -0.25 18.21 7.58
N VAL A 37 -1.29 18.56 6.82
CA VAL A 37 -1.72 17.87 5.61
C VAL A 37 -2.01 18.93 4.56
N GLN A 38 -1.30 18.88 3.44
CA GLN A 38 -1.44 19.87 2.38
C GLN A 38 -1.54 19.18 1.02
N LEU A 39 -2.59 19.48 0.26
CA LEU A 39 -2.71 19.07 -1.13
C LEU A 39 -1.96 20.06 -2.02
N THR A 40 -1.04 19.57 -2.84
CA THR A 40 -0.29 20.35 -3.82
C THR A 40 -0.24 19.61 -5.15
N SER A 41 0.43 20.22 -6.13
CA SER A 41 0.63 19.62 -7.44
C SER A 41 2.12 19.60 -7.77
N ALA A 42 2.63 18.45 -8.21
CA ALA A 42 4.00 18.27 -8.64
C ALA A 42 4.06 17.94 -10.13
N ASN A 43 5.12 18.40 -10.79
CA ASN A 43 5.37 18.05 -12.18
C ASN A 43 6.01 16.66 -12.22
N ASP A 44 5.40 15.76 -12.97
CA ASP A 44 5.85 14.40 -13.25
C ASP A 44 6.03 14.20 -14.76
N MET A 45 6.59 13.07 -15.18
CA MET A 45 6.86 12.72 -16.57
C MET A 45 5.61 12.76 -17.47
N ASN A 46 4.41 12.61 -16.88
CA ASN A 46 3.12 12.62 -17.57
C ASN A 46 2.36 13.95 -17.45
N GLY A 47 2.93 14.98 -16.81
CA GLY A 47 2.28 16.28 -16.59
C GLY A 47 2.19 16.69 -15.12
N VAL A 48 1.16 17.45 -14.76
CA VAL A 48 0.97 17.92 -13.38
C VAL A 48 0.13 16.90 -12.59
N SER A 49 0.73 16.26 -11.59
CA SER A 49 0.10 15.27 -10.71
C SER A 49 -0.21 15.88 -9.35
N GLN A 50 -1.39 15.57 -8.79
CA GLN A 50 -1.71 15.97 -7.42
C GLN A 50 -0.94 15.11 -6.43
N ILE A 51 -0.35 15.75 -5.42
CA ILE A 51 0.33 15.07 -4.30
C ILE A 51 -0.17 15.64 -2.98
N THR A 52 -0.22 14.81 -1.95
CA THR A 52 -0.53 15.26 -0.59
C THR A 52 0.71 15.17 0.27
N VAL A 53 1.17 16.30 0.78
CA VAL A 53 2.29 16.39 1.71
C VAL A 53 1.76 16.23 3.13
N VAL A 54 2.25 15.23 3.85
CA VAL A 54 1.85 14.95 5.23
C VAL A 54 3.07 15.05 6.13
N ILE A 55 2.96 15.84 7.19
CA ILE A 55 3.99 16.00 8.20
C ILE A 55 3.54 15.27 9.46
N PHE A 56 4.33 14.28 9.87
CA PHE A 56 4.17 13.50 11.09
C PHE A 56 5.09 14.05 12.17
N LEU A 57 4.57 14.21 13.38
CA LEU A 57 5.31 14.53 14.58
C LEU A 57 5.40 13.26 15.46
N ASN A 58 6.61 12.77 15.70
CA ASN A 58 6.87 11.64 16.58
C ASN A 58 8.04 11.99 17.50
N ASN A 59 7.82 11.99 18.82
CA ASN A 59 8.85 12.28 19.83
C ASN A 59 9.70 13.53 19.47
N ASN A 60 9.02 14.64 19.17
CA ASN A 60 9.63 15.93 18.76
C ASN A 60 10.40 15.93 17.42
N ASN A 61 10.31 14.84 16.64
CA ASN A 61 10.87 14.76 15.29
C ASN A 61 9.76 14.92 14.25
N PHE A 62 10.03 15.75 13.23
CA PHE A 62 9.13 15.93 12.10
C PHE A 62 9.58 15.07 10.92
N THR A 63 8.68 14.23 10.42
CA THR A 63 8.90 13.40 9.23
C THR A 63 7.89 13.79 8.17
N THR A 64 8.37 14.15 6.98
CA THR A 64 7.49 14.51 5.86
C THR A 64 7.38 13.33 4.90
N VAL A 65 6.15 12.99 4.51
CA VAL A 65 5.87 11.96 3.50
C VAL A 65 4.96 12.55 2.43
N ASN A 66 5.33 12.35 1.18
CA ASN A 66 4.54 12.80 0.03
C ASN A 66 3.72 11.63 -0.49
N PHE A 67 2.40 11.76 -0.50
CA PHE A 67 1.48 10.76 -1.02
C PHE A 67 1.01 11.12 -2.44
N CYS A 68 0.87 10.12 -3.29
CA CYS A 68 0.31 10.28 -4.62
C CYS A 68 -1.21 10.51 -4.52
N GLY A 69 -1.72 11.55 -5.18
CA GLY A 69 -3.14 11.89 -5.20
C GLY A 69 -3.59 12.72 -3.99
N ASN A 70 -4.91 12.91 -3.89
CA ASN A 70 -5.55 13.59 -2.78
C ASN A 70 -5.93 12.59 -1.68
N VAL A 71 -5.18 12.62 -0.58
CA VAL A 71 -5.46 11.80 0.61
C VAL A 71 -5.80 12.63 1.86
N VAL A 72 -6.19 13.89 1.67
CA VAL A 72 -6.41 14.83 2.78
C VAL A 72 -7.49 14.32 3.75
N ASN A 73 -8.56 13.74 3.21
CA ASN A 73 -9.69 13.26 4.00
C ASN A 73 -9.38 11.98 4.80
N GLN A 74 -8.32 11.23 4.47
CA GLN A 74 -7.87 10.07 5.25
C GLN A 74 -6.88 10.45 6.36
N MET A 75 -6.42 11.70 6.41
CA MET A 75 -5.33 12.16 7.29
C MET A 75 -5.85 13.16 8.33
N PRO A 76 -6.34 12.69 9.48
CA PRO A 76 -6.92 13.56 10.48
C PRO A 76 -5.84 14.31 11.27
N VAL A 77 -5.67 15.60 10.98
CA VAL A 77 -4.72 16.49 11.68
C VAL A 77 -5.01 16.51 13.18
N GLY A 78 -3.95 16.45 13.99
CA GLY A 78 -4.00 16.47 15.45
C GLY A 78 -4.13 15.09 16.10
N ASN A 79 -4.42 14.03 15.34
CA ASN A 79 -4.51 12.67 15.88
C ASN A 79 -3.20 11.91 15.73
N PHE A 80 -2.92 11.03 16.70
CA PHE A 80 -1.88 10.04 16.58
C PHE A 80 -2.38 8.89 15.71
N VAL A 81 -1.63 8.57 14.66
CA VAL A 81 -2.03 7.56 13.68
C VAL A 81 -0.85 6.67 13.33
N THR A 82 -1.16 5.47 12.85
CA THR A 82 -0.23 4.60 12.16
C THR A 82 -0.65 4.49 10.69
N VAL A 83 0.21 4.96 9.79
CA VAL A 83 -0.03 4.99 8.34
C VAL A 83 0.86 3.96 7.66
N SER A 84 0.26 3.09 6.86
CA SER A 84 0.96 2.12 6.01
C SER A 84 0.83 2.53 4.54
N PHE A 85 1.93 2.44 3.81
CA PHE A 85 2.04 2.92 2.44
C PHE A 85 3.07 2.13 1.64
N THR A 86 2.94 2.17 0.32
CA THR A 86 3.94 1.59 -0.60
C THR A 86 4.74 2.72 -1.23
N GLN A 87 6.06 2.65 -1.12
CA GLN A 87 6.95 3.64 -1.70
C GLN A 87 7.03 3.46 -3.22
N ASN A 88 6.63 4.46 -4.00
CA ASN A 88 6.87 4.49 -5.44
C ASN A 88 7.99 5.49 -5.76
N GLN A 89 8.34 5.61 -7.05
CA GLN A 89 9.22 6.65 -7.53
C GLN A 89 8.51 8.01 -7.45
N GLY A 90 8.94 8.88 -6.53
CA GLY A 90 8.47 10.27 -6.41
C GLY A 90 7.43 10.53 -5.31
N CYS A 91 6.49 9.61 -5.08
CA CYS A 91 5.50 9.70 -3.99
C CYS A 91 5.10 8.30 -3.48
N ALA A 92 4.55 8.23 -2.28
CA ALA A 92 4.02 7.02 -1.67
C ALA A 92 2.55 6.83 -2.01
N THR A 93 2.11 5.59 -2.22
CA THR A 93 0.67 5.28 -2.28
C THR A 93 0.19 4.89 -0.90
N LEU A 94 -0.84 5.57 -0.42
CA LEU A 94 -1.49 5.25 0.84
C LEU A 94 -2.16 3.88 0.76
N THR A 95 -1.85 2.99 1.68
CA THR A 95 -2.48 1.66 1.78
C THR A 95 -3.52 1.64 2.89
N PHE A 96 -3.18 2.16 4.07
CA PHE A 96 -4.02 2.09 5.25
C PHE A 96 -3.68 3.18 6.26
N VAL A 97 -4.69 3.62 7.03
CA VAL A 97 -4.54 4.55 8.16
C VAL A 97 -5.30 3.98 9.35
N ALA A 98 -4.59 3.72 10.45
CA ALA A 98 -5.19 3.44 11.75
C ALA A 98 -5.07 4.68 12.63
N ILE A 99 -6.20 5.11 13.21
CA ILE A 99 -6.23 6.15 14.22
C ILE A 99 -6.04 5.48 15.58
N GLU A 100 -5.09 5.97 16.37
CA GLU A 100 -4.87 5.47 17.73
C GLU A 100 -5.74 6.30 18.68
N THR A 101 -6.81 5.69 19.18
CA THR A 101 -7.67 6.27 20.21
C THR A 101 -7.21 5.77 21.57
N HIS A 102 -6.80 6.69 22.44
CA HIS A 102 -6.56 6.43 23.87
C HIS A 102 -7.87 6.42 24.65
#